data_AF-A0AAU4BF52-F1
#
_entry.id   AF-A0AAU4BF52-F1
#
_cell.length_a   1.000
_cell.length_b   1.000
_cell.length_c   1.000
_cell.angle_alpha   90.00
_cell.angle_beta   90.00
_cell.angle_gamma   90.00
#
_symmetry.space_group_name_H-M   'P 1'
#
loop_
_entity.id
_entity.type
_entity.pdbx_description
1 polymer ?
#
loop_
_entity_poly.entity_id
_entity_poly.type
_entity_poly.pdbx_seq_one_letter_code
_entity_poly.pdbx_strand_id
1 'polypeptide(L)'
;MAHSLVSPEVTTLPKVAALRGALTALPGAVVAYSGGVDSSLLAYLAHQELGDRALAVTADSPSLARAELADAGAQAKRLGLRHRVVQTHELDDERYSVNRADRCRFCKEELVTVLTAVAAEAGDWPVLLGVNTDDLGDHRPGQSAARRMGARFPMVDAGLSKADVRDVARELGLPTSDKPASACLSSRLAYGVPVTREALRRVEDAEDALRRAGFGGRLRVRDQGGDLARIEVEAADIGRAAQRAGELVALLKGAGFRYVTLDLEPYRQGSHNAVLGLPRVRAAAT
;
A
#
# COMPACT_ATOMS: atom_id res chain seq x y z
N MET A 1 -9.69 33.20 7.13
CA MET A 1 -10.86 32.38 7.51
C MET A 1 -11.44 31.79 6.24
N ALA A 2 -11.17 30.52 5.97
CA ALA A 2 -11.84 29.77 4.92
C ALA A 2 -12.83 28.85 5.63
N HIS A 3 -14.12 29.14 5.50
CA HIS A 3 -15.17 28.21 5.91
C HIS A 3 -15.08 26.98 5.02
N SER A 4 -14.55 25.90 5.59
CA SER A 4 -14.65 24.58 5.01
C SER A 4 -16.11 24.15 5.11
N LEU A 5 -16.78 24.02 3.97
CA LEU A 5 -18.09 23.38 3.87
C LEU A 5 -17.88 21.88 4.14
N VAL A 6 -17.82 21.51 5.41
CA VAL A 6 -17.68 20.14 5.88
C VAL A 6 -18.94 19.82 6.66
N SER A 7 -19.70 18.84 6.19
CA SER A 7 -20.91 18.37 6.86
C SER A 7 -20.54 17.74 8.21
N PRO A 8 -21.02 18.24 9.35
CA PRO A 8 -20.65 17.75 10.69
C PRO A 8 -21.09 16.31 11.01
N GLU A 9 -21.72 15.60 10.07
CA GLU A 9 -22.34 14.28 10.27
C GLU A 9 -21.35 13.09 10.21
N VAL A 10 -20.19 13.23 9.55
CA VAL A 10 -19.27 12.10 9.34
C VAL A 10 -18.27 11.95 10.52
N THR A 11 -17.87 13.07 11.17
CA THR A 11 -17.04 13.05 12.38
C THR A 11 -17.83 12.47 13.58
N THR A 12 -19.16 12.42 13.47
CA THR A 12 -20.08 11.84 14.46
C THR A 12 -20.47 10.38 14.20
N LEU A 13 -19.89 9.72 13.18
CA LEU A 13 -20.13 8.30 12.96
C LEU A 13 -19.75 7.50 14.23
N PRO A 14 -20.67 6.67 14.78
CA PRO A 14 -20.40 5.87 15.97
C PRO A 14 -19.12 5.03 15.88
N LYS A 15 -18.78 4.59 14.65
CA LYS A 15 -17.55 3.87 14.32
C LYS A 15 -16.28 4.71 14.56
N VAL A 16 -16.29 5.97 14.14
CA VAL A 16 -15.14 6.89 14.33
C VAL A 16 -14.98 7.23 15.81
N ALA A 17 -16.09 7.48 16.51
CA ALA A 17 -16.07 7.69 17.96
C ALA A 17 -15.52 6.46 18.71
N ALA A 18 -15.92 5.25 18.31
CA ALA A 18 -15.38 4.01 18.88
C ALA A 18 -13.88 3.87 18.61
N LEU A 19 -13.41 4.15 17.40
CA LEU A 19 -11.99 4.14 17.05
C LEU A 19 -11.20 5.16 17.89
N ARG A 20 -11.68 6.40 18.01
CA ARG A 20 -11.05 7.43 18.85
C ARG A 20 -10.97 6.98 20.31
N GLY A 21 -12.08 6.50 20.87
CA GLY A 21 -12.10 5.98 22.25
C GLY A 21 -11.12 4.82 22.47
N ALA A 22 -11.01 3.90 21.50
CA ALA A 22 -10.04 2.81 21.54
C ALA A 22 -8.59 3.32 21.49
N LEU A 23 -8.30 4.38 20.73
CA LEU A 23 -6.99 5.02 20.66
C LEU A 23 -6.65 5.76 21.95
N THR A 24 -7.56 6.56 22.51
CA THR A 24 -7.35 7.33 23.75
C THR A 24 -7.02 6.42 24.94
N ALA A 25 -7.58 5.21 24.97
CA ALA A 25 -7.32 4.21 26.01
C ALA A 25 -5.91 3.59 25.96
N LEU A 26 -5.12 3.85 24.91
CA LEU A 26 -3.77 3.29 24.77
C LEU A 26 -2.73 4.11 25.55
N PRO A 27 -1.66 3.46 26.07
CA PRO A 27 -0.52 4.18 26.66
C PRO A 27 0.26 4.99 25.62
N GLY A 28 0.15 4.60 24.35
CA GLY A 28 0.73 5.20 23.16
C GLY A 28 0.53 4.25 21.97
N ALA A 29 1.07 4.55 20.80
CA ALA A 29 0.92 3.72 19.61
C ALA A 29 2.10 3.84 18.65
N VAL A 30 2.53 2.70 18.10
CA VAL A 30 3.35 2.64 16.89
C VAL A 30 2.44 2.28 15.73
N VAL A 31 2.23 3.21 14.79
CA VAL A 31 1.34 3.01 13.64
C VAL A 31 2.16 2.66 12.40
N ALA A 32 1.92 1.49 11.82
CA ALA A 32 2.48 1.14 10.52
C ALA A 32 1.92 2.08 9.44
N TYR A 33 2.77 2.95 8.90
CA TYR A 33 2.38 4.06 8.03
C TYR A 33 2.96 3.91 6.62
N SER A 34 2.10 3.70 5.63
CA SER A 34 2.49 3.52 4.22
C SER A 34 2.18 4.73 3.33
N GLY A 35 1.57 5.79 3.86
CA GLY A 35 1.10 6.93 3.06
C GLY A 35 -0.12 6.62 2.17
N GLY A 36 -0.76 5.47 2.37
CA GLY A 36 -2.07 5.15 1.81
C GLY A 36 -3.20 5.56 2.75
N VAL A 37 -4.41 5.77 2.21
CA VAL A 37 -5.56 6.35 2.93
C VAL A 37 -5.87 5.71 4.28
N ASP A 38 -5.80 4.36 4.38
CA ASP A 38 -6.11 3.65 5.63
C ASP A 38 -5.08 3.94 6.71
N SER A 39 -3.80 3.82 6.37
CA SER A 39 -2.70 4.09 7.30
C SER A 39 -2.59 5.57 7.65
N SER A 40 -2.90 6.47 6.71
CA SER A 40 -2.92 7.91 6.94
C SER A 40 -4.03 8.33 7.87
N LEU A 41 -5.25 7.78 7.69
CA LEU A 41 -6.35 8.04 8.62
C LEU A 41 -6.01 7.54 10.03
N LEU A 42 -5.53 6.30 10.16
CA LEU A 42 -5.17 5.74 11.46
C LEU A 42 -4.06 6.54 12.15
N ALA A 43 -2.99 6.88 11.43
CA ALA A 43 -1.88 7.66 11.98
C ALA A 43 -2.32 9.06 12.38
N TYR A 44 -3.16 9.71 11.57
CA TYR A 44 -3.72 11.02 11.87
C TYR A 44 -4.62 10.99 13.12
N LEU A 45 -5.56 10.06 13.20
CA LEU A 45 -6.42 9.93 14.38
C LEU A 45 -5.61 9.56 15.63
N ALA A 46 -4.64 8.65 15.53
CA ALA A 46 -3.75 8.32 16.65
C ALA A 46 -2.99 9.55 17.12
N HIS A 47 -2.46 10.37 16.21
CA HIS A 47 -1.78 11.61 16.55
C HIS A 47 -2.72 12.62 17.23
N GLN A 48 -3.94 12.78 16.74
CA GLN A 48 -4.94 13.68 17.34
C GLN A 48 -5.31 13.26 18.77
N GLU A 49 -5.46 11.96 19.04
CA GLU A 49 -5.87 11.46 20.36
C GLU A 49 -4.71 11.30 21.36
N LEU A 50 -3.52 10.97 20.87
CA LEU A 50 -2.37 10.60 21.72
C LEU A 50 -1.26 11.65 21.74
N GLY A 51 -1.29 12.65 20.85
CA GLY A 51 -0.24 13.65 20.69
C GLY A 51 1.13 13.01 20.39
N ASP A 52 2.13 13.34 21.21
CA ASP A 52 3.50 12.82 21.09
C ASP A 52 3.63 11.32 21.38
N ARG A 53 2.59 10.71 21.96
CA ARG A 53 2.49 9.27 22.23
C ARG A 53 2.04 8.45 21.02
N ALA A 54 1.93 9.06 19.84
CA ALA A 54 1.74 8.35 18.58
C ALA A 54 2.98 8.50 17.70
N LEU A 55 3.53 7.38 17.23
CA LEU A 55 4.65 7.33 16.29
C LEU A 55 4.20 6.63 15.00
N ALA A 56 4.15 7.39 13.90
CA ALA A 56 3.97 6.83 12.57
C ALA A 56 5.31 6.26 12.07
N VAL A 57 5.33 5.02 11.60
CA VAL A 57 6.55 4.36 11.13
C VAL A 57 6.37 3.84 9.71
N THR A 58 7.20 4.33 8.79
CA THR A 58 7.28 3.79 7.42
C THR A 58 8.42 2.79 7.33
N ALA A 59 8.10 1.57 6.90
CA ALA A 59 9.09 0.57 6.55
C ALA A 59 9.62 0.85 5.13
N ASP A 60 10.88 1.23 5.05
CA ASP A 60 11.62 1.33 3.81
C ASP A 60 12.19 -0.04 3.46
N SER A 61 11.66 -0.61 2.38
CA SER A 61 12.12 -1.86 1.82
C SER A 61 12.32 -1.72 0.32
N PRO A 62 13.10 -2.60 -0.32
CA PRO A 62 13.25 -2.62 -1.78
C PRO A 62 11.91 -2.74 -2.53
N SER A 63 10.87 -3.25 -1.86
CA SER A 63 9.55 -3.48 -2.43
C SER A 63 8.65 -2.24 -2.35
N LEU A 64 9.05 -1.21 -1.61
CA LEU A 64 8.41 0.10 -1.57
C LEU A 64 9.00 1.00 -2.65
N ALA A 65 8.18 1.51 -3.55
CA ALA A 65 8.62 2.47 -4.55
C ALA A 65 9.15 3.75 -3.87
N ARG A 66 10.25 4.30 -4.37
CA ARG A 66 10.90 5.51 -3.85
C ARG A 66 9.96 6.71 -3.88
N ALA A 67 9.13 6.82 -4.93
CA ALA A 67 8.09 7.86 -5.01
C ALA A 67 7.05 7.73 -3.88
N GLU A 68 6.67 6.51 -3.50
CA GLU A 68 5.72 6.27 -2.40
C GLU A 68 6.35 6.58 -1.04
N LEU A 69 7.64 6.24 -0.84
CA LEU A 69 8.37 6.61 0.37
C LEU A 69 8.49 8.14 0.52
N ALA A 70 8.85 8.83 -0.56
CA ALA A 70 8.95 10.29 -0.57
C ALA A 70 7.58 10.94 -0.30
N ASP A 71 6.52 10.44 -0.93
CA ASP A 71 5.15 10.94 -0.72
C ASP A 71 4.67 10.68 0.71
N ALA A 72 4.92 9.49 1.28
CA ALA A 72 4.59 9.20 2.68
C ALA A 72 5.30 10.17 3.64
N GLY A 73 6.60 10.43 3.44
CA GLY A 73 7.34 11.41 4.26
C GLY A 73 6.80 12.84 4.11
N ALA A 74 6.49 13.28 2.89
CA ALA A 74 5.92 14.59 2.64
C ALA A 74 4.52 14.75 3.28
N GLN A 75 3.69 13.71 3.18
CA GLN A 75 2.38 13.67 3.82
C GLN A 75 2.50 13.71 5.34
N ALA A 76 3.36 12.89 5.95
CA ALA A 76 3.56 12.88 7.39
C ALA A 76 3.99 14.26 7.91
N LYS A 77 4.91 14.92 7.22
CA LYS A 77 5.32 16.30 7.53
C LYS A 77 4.15 17.29 7.43
N ARG A 78 3.35 17.22 6.36
CA ARG A 78 2.17 18.09 6.20
C ARG A 78 1.14 17.89 7.30
N LEU A 79 0.95 16.66 7.75
CA LEU A 79 -0.02 16.30 8.78
C LEU A 79 0.51 16.49 10.21
N GLY A 80 1.76 16.94 10.37
CA GLY A 80 2.38 17.14 11.69
C GLY A 80 2.68 15.83 12.44
N LEU A 81 2.72 14.69 11.73
CA LEU A 81 2.91 13.39 12.38
C LEU A 81 4.36 13.26 12.87
N ARG A 82 4.52 12.76 14.10
CA ARG A 82 5.79 12.21 14.55
C ARG A 82 6.09 10.97 13.71
N HIS A 83 7.05 11.07 12.80
CA HIS A 83 7.31 10.08 11.77
C HIS A 83 8.75 9.57 11.82
N ARG A 84 8.91 8.25 11.72
CA ARG A 84 10.22 7.58 11.62
C ARG A 84 10.23 6.64 10.42
N VAL A 85 11.33 6.63 9.69
CA VAL A 85 11.59 5.62 8.65
C VAL A 85 12.51 4.55 9.25
N VAL A 86 12.19 3.28 9.03
CA VAL A 86 12.99 2.12 9.43
C VAL A 86 13.24 1.22 8.23
N GLN A 87 14.37 0.54 8.20
CA GLN A 87 14.67 -0.42 7.15
C GLN A 87 14.04 -1.78 7.48
N THR A 88 13.53 -2.48 6.48
CA THR A 88 13.14 -3.89 6.59
C THR A 88 13.93 -4.75 5.62
N HIS A 89 14.14 -6.00 6.01
CA HIS A 89 15.07 -6.92 5.37
C HIS A 89 14.37 -8.16 4.82
N GLU A 90 13.09 -8.06 4.43
CA GLU A 90 12.32 -9.23 3.98
C GLU A 90 12.93 -9.90 2.75
N LEU A 91 13.73 -9.17 1.95
CA LEU A 91 14.41 -9.71 0.77
C LEU A 91 15.51 -10.73 1.12
N ASP A 92 16.05 -10.64 2.34
CA ASP A 92 17.10 -11.53 2.83
C ASP A 92 16.50 -12.87 3.31
N ASP A 93 15.17 -12.96 3.43
CA ASP A 93 14.44 -14.20 3.70
C ASP A 93 14.09 -14.93 2.39
N GLU A 94 14.66 -16.12 2.21
CA GLU A 94 14.38 -16.97 1.05
C GLU A 94 12.88 -17.24 0.87
N ARG A 95 12.13 -17.37 1.97
CA ARG A 95 10.67 -17.63 1.93
C ARG A 95 9.90 -16.48 1.27
N TYR A 96 10.42 -15.26 1.34
CA TYR A 96 9.90 -14.11 0.63
C TYR A 96 10.44 -14.04 -0.80
N SER A 97 11.75 -14.19 -0.99
CA SER A 97 12.43 -13.96 -2.27
C SER A 97 12.06 -14.99 -3.34
N VAL A 98 11.66 -16.21 -2.98
CA VAL A 98 11.13 -17.19 -3.96
C VAL A 98 9.76 -16.82 -4.56
N ASN A 99 9.10 -15.78 -4.05
CA ASN A 99 7.86 -15.23 -4.61
C ASN A 99 6.71 -16.24 -4.75
N ARG A 100 6.45 -17.03 -3.71
CA ARG A 100 5.26 -17.91 -3.64
C ARG A 100 4.01 -17.11 -3.29
N ALA A 101 2.84 -17.75 -3.40
CA ALA A 101 1.53 -17.14 -3.12
C ALA A 101 1.45 -16.53 -1.70
N ASP A 102 2.19 -17.10 -0.75
CA ASP A 102 2.25 -16.70 0.64
C ASP A 102 3.38 -15.71 0.95
N ARG A 103 4.13 -15.16 -0.03
CA ARG A 103 5.23 -14.20 0.24
C ARG A 103 4.81 -13.03 1.14
N CYS A 104 3.56 -12.58 1.01
CA CYS A 104 3.03 -11.45 1.78
C CYS A 104 2.96 -11.76 3.28
N ARG A 105 2.97 -13.05 3.65
CA ARG A 105 3.13 -13.51 5.03
C ARG A 105 4.47 -13.06 5.59
N PHE A 106 5.57 -13.47 4.97
CA PHE A 106 6.93 -13.24 5.46
C PHE A 106 7.30 -11.75 5.45
N CYS A 107 6.89 -11.00 4.42
CA CYS A 107 7.00 -9.54 4.40
C CYS A 107 6.29 -8.89 5.60
N LYS A 108 5.12 -9.42 6.00
CA LYS A 108 4.38 -8.89 7.13
C LYS A 108 4.97 -9.32 8.48
N GLU A 109 5.50 -10.54 8.58
CA GLU A 109 6.23 -11.00 9.76
C GLU A 109 7.46 -10.11 10.03
N GLU A 110 8.23 -9.80 8.99
CA GLU A 110 9.35 -8.85 9.07
C GLU A 110 8.90 -7.46 9.53
N LEU A 111 7.85 -6.91 8.89
CA LEU A 111 7.31 -5.60 9.26
C LEU A 111 6.95 -5.55 10.76
N VAL A 112 6.22 -6.55 11.26
CA VAL A 112 5.79 -6.55 12.67
C VAL A 112 6.99 -6.76 13.60
N THR A 113 7.98 -7.55 13.21
CA THR A 113 9.23 -7.72 13.98
C THR A 113 9.94 -6.40 14.17
N VAL A 114 10.19 -5.65 13.09
CA VAL A 114 10.86 -4.34 13.14
C VAL A 114 10.02 -3.33 13.92
N LEU A 115 8.70 -3.28 13.72
CA LEU A 115 7.84 -2.36 14.47
C LEU A 115 7.76 -2.71 15.95
N THR A 116 7.89 -3.98 16.33
CA THR A 116 7.93 -4.41 17.73
C THR A 116 9.21 -3.92 18.41
N ALA A 117 10.35 -3.95 17.73
CA ALA A 117 11.58 -3.36 18.24
C ALA A 117 11.44 -1.84 18.45
N VAL A 118 10.84 -1.12 17.49
CA VAL A 118 10.54 0.31 17.63
C VAL A 118 9.56 0.58 18.78
N ALA A 119 8.56 -0.29 18.96
CA ALA A 119 7.60 -0.20 20.05
C ALA A 119 8.27 -0.35 21.42
N ALA A 120 9.22 -1.28 21.57
CA ALA A 120 9.98 -1.46 22.80
C ALA A 120 10.79 -0.19 23.16
N GLU A 121 11.43 0.44 22.17
CA GLU A 121 12.13 1.72 22.35
C GLU A 121 11.18 2.87 22.73
N ALA A 122 9.92 2.80 22.28
CA ALA A 122 8.92 3.85 22.48
C ALA A 122 8.10 3.70 23.78
N GLY A 123 8.42 2.73 24.64
CA GLY A 123 7.69 2.47 25.89
C GLY A 123 6.67 1.34 25.78
N ASP A 124 7.02 0.28 25.05
CA ASP A 124 6.22 -0.92 24.82
C ASP A 124 4.82 -0.64 24.26
N TRP A 125 4.72 0.38 23.39
CA TRP A 125 3.45 0.77 22.79
C TRP A 125 2.92 -0.29 21.80
N PRO A 126 1.61 -0.52 21.74
CA PRO A 126 1.03 -1.45 20.76
C PRO A 126 1.32 -1.03 19.30
N VAL A 127 1.59 -2.02 18.46
CA VAL A 127 1.71 -1.86 17.00
C VAL A 127 0.32 -1.91 16.36
N LEU A 128 -0.04 -0.84 15.63
CA LEU A 128 -1.33 -0.68 14.96
C LEU A 128 -1.16 -0.70 13.44
N LEU A 129 -2.01 -1.45 12.74
CA LEU A 129 -2.06 -1.47 11.27
C LEU A 129 -3.40 -0.95 10.77
N GLY A 130 -3.36 -0.12 9.71
CA GLY A 130 -4.54 0.40 9.03
C GLY A 130 -5.21 -0.65 8.14
N VAL A 131 -5.94 -1.59 8.76
CA VAL A 131 -6.75 -2.62 8.10
C VAL A 131 -8.22 -2.27 8.32
N ASN A 132 -9.05 -2.34 7.29
CA ASN A 132 -10.50 -2.09 7.37
C ASN A 132 -11.30 -3.40 7.19
N THR A 133 -12.61 -3.37 7.40
CA THR A 133 -13.46 -4.58 7.36
C THR A 133 -13.48 -5.27 6.00
N ASP A 134 -13.29 -4.51 4.92
CA ASP A 134 -13.37 -5.04 3.55
C ASP A 134 -12.14 -5.87 3.21
N ASP A 135 -11.03 -5.69 3.95
CA ASP A 135 -9.84 -6.51 3.82
C ASP A 135 -10.00 -7.92 4.41
N LEU A 136 -11.01 -8.17 5.27
CA LEU A 136 -11.20 -9.46 5.95
C LEU A 136 -11.64 -10.59 5.01
N GLY A 137 -12.26 -10.25 3.86
CA GLY A 137 -12.79 -11.23 2.90
C GLY A 137 -11.80 -11.69 1.82
N ASP A 138 -10.58 -11.14 1.81
CA ASP A 138 -9.58 -11.39 0.75
C ASP A 138 -8.50 -12.39 1.22
N HIS A 139 -7.80 -13.03 0.28
CA HIS A 139 -6.66 -13.89 0.61
C HIS A 139 -5.50 -13.04 1.14
N ARG A 140 -5.46 -12.85 2.47
CA ARG A 140 -4.54 -11.92 3.15
C ARG A 140 -3.62 -12.64 4.15
N PRO A 141 -2.71 -13.52 3.69
CA PRO A 141 -1.80 -14.27 4.57
C PRO A 141 -0.92 -13.36 5.44
N GLY A 142 -0.62 -12.15 4.95
CA GLY A 142 0.07 -11.12 5.72
C GLY A 142 -0.71 -10.65 6.94
N GLN A 143 -1.98 -10.27 6.79
CA GLN A 143 -2.79 -9.74 7.92
C GLN A 143 -2.97 -10.79 9.02
N SER A 144 -3.20 -12.06 8.64
CA SER A 144 -3.25 -13.16 9.60
C SER A 144 -1.93 -13.33 10.35
N ALA A 145 -0.78 -13.17 9.68
CA ALA A 145 0.53 -13.24 10.33
C ALA A 145 0.75 -12.08 11.31
N ALA A 146 0.43 -10.85 10.90
CA ALA A 146 0.52 -9.68 11.76
C ALA A 146 -0.31 -9.85 13.04
N ARG A 147 -1.55 -10.33 12.92
CA ARG A 147 -2.42 -10.55 14.08
C ARG A 147 -1.86 -11.58 15.04
N ARG A 148 -1.30 -12.70 14.53
CA ARG A 148 -0.63 -13.72 15.38
C ARG A 148 0.57 -13.16 16.13
N MET A 149 1.24 -12.16 15.57
CA MET A 149 2.38 -11.49 16.19
C MET A 149 1.98 -10.32 17.10
N GLY A 150 0.69 -10.13 17.37
CA GLY A 150 0.20 -9.14 18.33
C GLY A 150 -0.12 -7.75 17.74
N ALA A 151 -0.01 -7.57 16.41
CA ALA A 151 -0.46 -6.33 15.78
C ALA A 151 -1.98 -6.17 15.89
N ARG A 152 -2.44 -4.95 16.17
CA ARG A 152 -3.86 -4.62 16.38
C ARG A 152 -4.45 -3.92 15.17
N PHE A 153 -5.73 -4.16 14.90
CA PHE A 153 -6.48 -3.61 13.76
C PHE A 153 -7.67 -2.78 14.25
N PRO A 154 -7.44 -1.65 14.93
CA PRO A 154 -8.50 -0.93 15.64
C PRO A 154 -9.62 -0.42 14.73
N MET A 155 -9.34 -0.18 13.44
CA MET A 155 -10.35 0.19 12.44
C MET A 155 -11.29 -0.98 12.11
N VAL A 156 -10.79 -2.22 12.08
CA VAL A 156 -11.62 -3.43 12.00
C VAL A 156 -12.47 -3.56 13.25
N ASP A 157 -11.86 -3.41 14.42
CA ASP A 157 -12.54 -3.56 15.71
C ASP A 157 -13.67 -2.53 15.87
N ALA A 158 -13.50 -1.33 15.30
CA ALA A 158 -14.52 -0.27 15.23
C ALA A 158 -15.50 -0.40 14.04
N GLY A 159 -15.33 -1.42 13.18
CA GLY A 159 -16.25 -1.72 12.07
C GLY A 159 -16.15 -0.79 10.86
N LEU A 160 -15.02 -0.10 10.64
CA LEU A 160 -14.83 0.79 9.50
C LEU A 160 -14.61 -0.03 8.21
N SER A 161 -15.44 0.25 7.20
CA SER A 161 -15.27 -0.19 5.82
C SER A 161 -14.32 0.72 5.05
N LYS A 162 -13.93 0.33 3.83
CA LYS A 162 -13.10 1.17 2.97
C LYS A 162 -13.80 2.48 2.58
N ALA A 163 -15.12 2.44 2.42
CA ALA A 163 -15.94 3.62 2.14
C ALA A 163 -15.90 4.58 3.34
N ASP A 164 -16.16 4.08 4.55
CA ASP A 164 -16.10 4.88 5.79
C ASP A 164 -14.74 5.59 5.92
N VAL A 165 -13.64 4.86 5.67
CA VAL A 165 -12.29 5.42 5.73
C VAL A 165 -12.08 6.57 4.76
N ARG A 166 -12.57 6.45 3.53
CA ARG A 166 -12.43 7.51 2.51
C ARG A 166 -13.26 8.73 2.84
N ASP A 167 -14.46 8.53 3.33
CA ASP A 167 -15.37 9.63 3.67
C ASP A 167 -14.84 10.42 4.85
N VAL A 168 -14.39 9.73 5.91
CA VAL A 168 -13.73 10.36 7.06
C VAL A 168 -12.43 11.04 6.64
N ALA A 169 -11.62 10.40 5.79
CA ALA A 169 -10.39 11.02 5.28
C ALA A 169 -10.68 12.32 4.51
N ARG A 170 -11.72 12.35 3.67
CA ARG A 170 -12.12 13.53 2.92
C ARG A 170 -12.63 14.65 3.83
N GLU A 171 -13.45 14.28 4.80
CA GLU A 171 -13.98 15.21 5.81
C GLU A 171 -12.87 15.89 6.60
N LEU A 172 -11.87 15.12 7.03
CA LEU A 172 -10.70 15.60 7.76
C LEU A 172 -9.69 16.33 6.85
N GLY A 173 -9.99 16.51 5.56
CA GLY A 173 -9.11 17.16 4.60
C GLY A 173 -7.81 16.39 4.35
N LEU A 174 -7.81 15.06 4.57
CA LEU A 174 -6.63 14.25 4.33
C LEU A 174 -6.37 14.16 2.83
N PRO A 175 -5.13 14.46 2.40
CA PRO A 175 -4.75 14.49 0.98
C PRO A 175 -4.79 13.13 0.29
N THR A 176 -4.90 12.06 1.08
CA THR A 176 -4.96 10.68 0.61
C THR A 176 -6.37 10.19 0.33
N SER A 177 -7.42 10.99 0.57
CA SER A 177 -8.83 10.59 0.39
C SER A 177 -9.06 9.89 -0.95
N ASP A 178 -8.48 10.46 -2.01
CA ASP A 178 -8.65 10.00 -3.39
C ASP A 178 -7.39 9.33 -3.96
N LYS A 179 -6.34 9.14 -3.12
CA LYS A 179 -5.12 8.43 -3.54
C LYS A 179 -5.47 6.97 -3.87
N PRO A 180 -5.18 6.49 -5.08
CA PRO A 180 -5.40 5.09 -5.44
C PRO A 180 -4.61 4.14 -4.52
N ALA A 181 -5.15 2.95 -4.27
CA ALA A 181 -4.41 1.92 -3.56
C ALA A 181 -3.18 1.50 -4.37
N SER A 182 -2.00 1.61 -3.76
CA SER A 182 -0.72 1.21 -4.35
C SER A 182 -0.27 -0.10 -3.71
N ALA A 183 -0.12 -1.14 -4.51
CA ALA A 183 0.50 -2.39 -4.06
C ALA A 183 2.02 -2.25 -4.08
N CYS A 184 2.74 -3.10 -3.33
CA CYS A 184 4.21 -3.14 -3.39
C CYS A 184 4.73 -3.53 -4.78
N LEU A 185 5.97 -3.17 -5.09
CA LEU A 185 6.62 -3.49 -6.37
C LEU A 185 6.65 -5.01 -6.62
N SER A 186 6.79 -5.84 -5.58
CA SER A 186 6.75 -7.30 -5.71
C SER A 186 5.43 -7.84 -6.27
N SER A 187 4.34 -7.07 -6.22
CA SER A 187 3.09 -7.47 -6.88
C SER A 187 3.18 -7.49 -8.40
N ARG A 188 4.21 -6.86 -8.99
CA ARG A 188 4.44 -6.84 -10.44
C ARG A 188 5.17 -8.07 -10.94
N LEU A 189 5.85 -8.80 -10.06
CA LEU A 189 6.52 -10.05 -10.39
C LEU A 189 5.47 -11.17 -10.43
N ALA A 190 5.45 -11.94 -11.53
CA ALA A 190 4.64 -13.16 -11.61
C ALA A 190 5.09 -14.16 -10.53
N TYR A 191 4.15 -14.95 -9.99
CA TYR A 191 4.50 -15.93 -8.96
C TYR A 191 5.58 -16.90 -9.46
N GLY A 192 6.54 -17.20 -8.58
CA GLY A 192 7.72 -18.00 -8.91
C GLY A 192 8.86 -17.25 -9.60
N VAL A 193 8.65 -16.00 -10.06
CA VAL A 193 9.75 -15.12 -10.46
C VAL A 193 10.42 -14.58 -9.20
N PRO A 194 11.72 -14.84 -8.96
CA PRO A 194 12.38 -14.40 -7.73
C PRO A 194 12.26 -12.89 -7.51
N VAL A 195 11.98 -12.49 -6.28
CA VAL A 195 12.07 -11.09 -5.86
C VAL A 195 13.53 -10.77 -5.61
N THR A 196 14.11 -9.91 -6.44
CA THR A 196 15.47 -9.38 -6.27
C THR A 196 15.46 -7.85 -6.32
N ARG A 197 16.52 -7.19 -5.83
CA ARG A 197 16.63 -5.73 -5.91
C ARG A 197 16.63 -5.26 -7.36
N GLU A 198 17.28 -6.00 -8.24
CA GLU A 198 17.38 -5.71 -9.67
C GLU A 198 16.01 -5.81 -10.34
N ALA A 199 15.24 -6.86 -10.04
CA ALA A 199 13.91 -7.04 -10.60
C ALA A 199 12.93 -5.94 -10.14
N LEU A 200 12.96 -5.61 -8.85
CA LEU A 200 12.13 -4.54 -8.28
C LEU A 200 12.49 -3.17 -8.87
N ARG A 201 13.78 -2.86 -8.98
CA ARG A 201 14.28 -1.62 -9.58
C ARG A 201 13.91 -1.52 -11.06
N ARG A 202 14.11 -2.59 -11.83
CA ARG A 202 13.74 -2.64 -13.26
C ARG A 202 12.25 -2.34 -13.46
N VAL A 203 11.39 -2.91 -12.63
CA VAL A 203 9.93 -2.66 -12.68
C VAL A 203 9.62 -1.20 -12.34
N GLU A 204 10.23 -0.67 -11.27
CA GLU A 204 10.04 0.73 -10.86
C GLU A 204 10.48 1.70 -11.96
N ASP A 205 11.69 1.53 -12.47
CA ASP A 205 12.26 2.33 -13.55
C ASP A 205 11.37 2.31 -14.80
N ALA A 206 10.81 1.14 -15.14
CA ALA A 206 9.89 0.97 -16.27
C ALA A 206 8.54 1.67 -16.04
N GLU A 207 7.91 1.51 -14.87
CA GLU A 207 6.66 2.22 -14.56
C GLU A 207 6.87 3.74 -14.56
N ASP A 208 7.99 4.22 -14.03
CA ASP A 208 8.31 5.65 -13.98
C ASP A 208 8.63 6.22 -15.37
N ALA A 209 9.31 5.46 -16.22
CA ALA A 209 9.54 5.85 -17.61
C ALA A 209 8.22 6.03 -18.37
N LEU A 210 7.27 5.11 -18.18
CA LEU A 210 5.94 5.20 -18.77
C LEU A 210 5.11 6.36 -18.20
N ARG A 211 5.20 6.65 -16.89
CA ARG A 211 4.58 7.84 -16.30
C ARG A 211 5.13 9.13 -16.91
N ARG A 212 6.45 9.24 -17.06
CA ARG A 212 7.10 10.38 -17.73
C ARG A 212 6.70 10.50 -19.20
N ALA A 213 6.42 9.38 -19.87
CA ALA A 213 5.88 9.35 -21.22
C ALA A 213 4.38 9.74 -21.29
N GLY A 214 3.73 10.04 -20.16
CA GLY A 214 2.37 10.57 -20.10
C GLY A 214 1.28 9.52 -19.88
N PHE A 215 1.60 8.32 -19.40
CA PHE A 215 0.63 7.34 -18.92
C PHE A 215 0.34 7.59 -17.43
N GLY A 216 -0.61 8.48 -17.15
CA GLY A 216 -0.92 8.95 -15.79
C GLY A 216 -2.01 8.16 -15.05
N GLY A 217 -2.76 7.30 -15.75
CA GLY A 217 -3.78 6.45 -15.16
C GLY A 217 -3.21 5.26 -14.38
N ARG A 218 -4.07 4.30 -14.03
CA ARG A 218 -3.61 3.02 -13.46
C ARG A 218 -2.75 2.26 -14.46
N LEU A 219 -1.48 2.13 -14.11
CA LEU A 219 -0.46 1.47 -14.92
C LEU A 219 0.31 0.45 -14.08
N ARG A 220 0.63 -0.69 -14.68
CA ARG A 220 1.61 -1.65 -14.17
C ARG A 220 2.53 -2.13 -15.27
N VAL A 221 3.80 -2.34 -14.93
CA VAL A 221 4.72 -3.16 -15.73
C VAL A 221 4.92 -4.46 -14.98
N ARG A 222 4.38 -5.56 -15.51
CA ARG A 222 4.52 -6.89 -14.93
C ARG A 222 5.76 -7.56 -15.47
N ASP A 223 6.56 -8.13 -14.58
CA ASP A 223 7.69 -8.97 -14.93
C ASP A 223 7.23 -10.43 -14.90
N GLN A 224 7.24 -11.07 -16.06
CA GLN A 224 6.78 -12.44 -16.25
C GLN A 224 7.92 -13.47 -16.14
N GLY A 225 9.14 -13.03 -15.78
CA GLY A 225 10.35 -13.84 -15.89
C GLY A 225 10.84 -13.95 -17.34
N GLY A 226 12.03 -14.51 -17.53
CA GLY A 226 12.62 -14.66 -18.87
C GLY A 226 12.78 -13.34 -19.64
N ASP A 227 12.99 -12.22 -18.93
CA ASP A 227 13.09 -10.86 -19.47
C ASP A 227 11.85 -10.35 -20.24
N LEU A 228 10.68 -10.90 -19.94
CA LEU A 228 9.41 -10.49 -20.52
C LEU A 228 8.66 -9.50 -19.62
N ALA A 229 8.47 -8.28 -20.14
CA ALA A 229 7.55 -7.31 -19.57
C ALA A 229 6.16 -7.40 -20.20
N ARG A 230 5.13 -7.27 -19.37
CA ARG A 230 3.74 -7.04 -19.79
C ARG A 230 3.21 -5.74 -19.21
N ILE A 231 2.86 -4.81 -20.08
CA ILE A 231 2.27 -3.52 -19.73
C ILE A 231 0.76 -3.72 -19.51
N GLU A 232 0.24 -3.30 -18.36
CA GLU A 232 -1.20 -3.22 -18.07
C GLU A 232 -1.57 -1.74 -17.89
N VAL A 233 -2.49 -1.22 -18.71
CA VAL A 233 -2.99 0.17 -18.65
C VAL A 233 -4.51 0.21 -18.53
N GLU A 234 -5.08 1.36 -18.22
CA GLU A 234 -6.54 1.54 -18.28
C GLU A 234 -7.09 1.35 -19.69
N ALA A 235 -8.36 0.98 -19.80
CA ALA A 235 -9.01 0.70 -21.09
C ALA A 235 -8.87 1.87 -22.09
N ALA A 236 -8.97 3.10 -21.60
CA ALA A 236 -8.82 4.31 -22.40
C ALA A 236 -7.40 4.50 -22.97
N ASP A 237 -6.38 3.91 -22.34
CA ASP A 237 -4.98 4.05 -22.73
C ASP A 237 -4.46 2.92 -23.62
N ILE A 238 -5.21 1.81 -23.81
CA ILE A 238 -4.76 0.65 -24.61
C ILE A 238 -4.46 1.06 -26.06
N GLY A 239 -5.38 1.78 -26.72
CA GLY A 239 -5.19 2.24 -28.09
C GLY A 239 -3.98 3.18 -28.23
N ARG A 240 -3.82 4.09 -27.27
CA ARG A 240 -2.68 5.01 -27.20
C ARG A 240 -1.36 4.28 -26.99
N ALA A 241 -1.34 3.24 -26.15
CA ALA A 241 -0.16 2.42 -25.92
C ALA A 241 0.27 1.67 -27.19
N ALA A 242 -0.70 1.08 -27.91
CA ALA A 242 -0.42 0.38 -29.16
C ALA A 242 0.13 1.32 -30.26
N GLN A 243 -0.43 2.53 -30.39
CA GLN A 243 0.05 3.54 -31.35
C GLN A 243 1.49 4.00 -31.04
N ARG A 244 1.90 3.98 -29.77
CA ARG A 244 3.23 4.39 -29.30
C ARG A 244 4.18 3.21 -29.06
N ALA A 245 3.88 2.02 -29.60
CA ALA A 245 4.61 0.79 -29.29
C ALA A 245 6.14 0.90 -29.42
N GLY A 246 6.66 1.57 -30.45
CA GLY A 246 8.11 1.75 -30.64
C GLY A 246 8.77 2.51 -29.47
N GLU A 247 8.12 3.55 -28.96
CA GLU A 247 8.58 4.30 -27.79
C GLU A 247 8.54 3.43 -26.52
N LEU A 248 7.44 2.72 -26.27
CA LEU A 248 7.29 1.86 -25.09
C LEU A 248 8.33 0.74 -25.09
N VAL A 249 8.60 0.14 -26.25
CA VAL A 249 9.65 -0.86 -26.43
C VAL A 249 11.02 -0.29 -26.07
N ALA A 250 11.34 0.92 -26.54
CA ALA A 250 12.62 1.56 -26.22
C ALA A 250 12.76 1.84 -24.71
N LEU A 251 11.71 2.36 -24.07
CA LEU A 251 11.70 2.65 -22.63
C LEU A 251 11.91 1.38 -21.79
N LEU A 252 11.16 0.32 -22.07
CA LEU A 252 11.24 -0.92 -21.28
C LEU A 252 12.52 -1.72 -21.56
N LYS A 253 13.05 -1.66 -22.78
CA LYS A 253 14.38 -2.21 -23.08
C LYS A 253 15.48 -1.45 -22.36
N GLY A 254 15.36 -0.12 -22.26
CA GLY A 254 16.26 0.72 -21.46
C GLY A 254 16.22 0.38 -19.97
N ALA A 255 15.08 -0.07 -19.45
CA ALA A 255 14.93 -0.56 -18.08
C ALA A 255 15.49 -2.00 -17.87
N GLY A 256 15.84 -2.72 -18.95
CA GLY A 256 16.46 -4.04 -18.87
C GLY A 256 15.53 -5.22 -19.20
N PHE A 257 14.41 -5.00 -19.88
CA PHE A 257 13.61 -6.08 -20.47
C PHE A 257 14.05 -6.41 -21.89
N ARG A 258 13.90 -7.67 -22.32
CA ARG A 258 14.19 -8.09 -23.71
C ARG A 258 12.94 -8.08 -24.57
N TYR A 259 11.83 -8.54 -23.98
CA TYR A 259 10.55 -8.66 -24.64
C TYR A 259 9.52 -7.76 -23.95
N VAL A 260 8.70 -7.09 -24.75
CA VAL A 260 7.69 -6.15 -24.27
C VAL A 260 6.37 -6.51 -24.91
N THR A 261 5.36 -6.71 -24.06
CA THR A 261 3.99 -6.99 -24.47
C THR A 261 3.04 -5.99 -23.86
N LEU A 262 1.90 -5.78 -24.51
CA LEU A 262 0.78 -5.00 -24.00
C LEU A 262 -0.35 -6.00 -23.67
N ASP A 263 -0.87 -5.93 -22.45
CA ASP A 263 -2.07 -6.69 -22.10
C ASP A 263 -3.28 -6.08 -22.81
N LEU A 264 -4.06 -6.93 -23.47
CA LEU A 264 -5.30 -6.52 -24.15
C LEU A 264 -6.46 -6.42 -23.16
N GLU A 265 -6.35 -7.06 -21.99
CA GLU A 265 -7.24 -6.78 -20.89
C GLU A 265 -6.79 -5.49 -20.19
N PRO A 266 -7.73 -4.58 -19.84
CA PRO A 266 -7.38 -3.39 -19.09
C PRO A 266 -6.87 -3.76 -17.70
N TYR A 267 -6.17 -2.82 -17.06
CA TYR A 267 -5.69 -2.97 -15.69
C TYR A 267 -6.81 -3.39 -14.74
N ARG A 268 -6.55 -4.45 -13.97
CA ARG A 268 -7.44 -4.96 -12.92
C ARG A 268 -6.64 -5.21 -11.65
N GLN A 269 -7.20 -4.81 -10.50
CA GLN A 269 -6.62 -5.14 -9.21
C GLN A 269 -6.62 -6.66 -9.02
N GLY A 270 -5.51 -7.21 -8.54
CA GLY A 270 -5.38 -8.65 -8.31
C GLY A 270 -5.28 -9.50 -9.58
N SER A 271 -4.84 -8.95 -10.73
CA SER A 271 -4.70 -9.72 -11.99
C SER A 271 -3.87 -11.01 -11.83
N HIS A 272 -2.80 -11.00 -11.02
CA HIS A 272 -2.00 -12.20 -10.73
C HIS A 272 -2.72 -13.25 -9.86
N ASN A 273 -3.80 -12.89 -9.15
CA ASN A 273 -4.55 -13.88 -8.36
C ASN A 273 -5.40 -14.80 -9.26
N ALA A 274 -5.63 -14.43 -10.53
CA ALA A 274 -6.37 -15.27 -11.47
C ALA A 274 -5.73 -16.64 -11.68
N VAL A 275 -4.39 -16.73 -11.59
CA VAL A 275 -3.67 -18.01 -11.73
C VAL A 275 -3.73 -18.87 -10.47
N LEU A 276 -4.19 -18.34 -9.34
CA LEU A 276 -4.33 -19.07 -8.07
C LEU A 276 -5.69 -19.80 -7.96
N GLY A 277 -6.56 -19.69 -8.96
CA GLY A 277 -7.89 -20.31 -8.93
C GLY A 277 -8.82 -19.76 -7.83
N LEU A 278 -8.50 -18.60 -7.26
CA LEU A 278 -9.32 -17.98 -6.21
C LEU A 278 -10.66 -17.50 -6.79
N PRO A 279 -11.77 -17.58 -6.03
CA PRO A 279 -13.05 -17.04 -6.47
C PRO A 279 -12.89 -15.55 -6.80
N ARG A 280 -13.38 -15.14 -7.98
CA ARG A 280 -13.32 -13.74 -8.41
C ARG A 280 -14.07 -12.86 -7.40
N VAL A 281 -13.34 -12.04 -6.65
CA VAL A 281 -13.95 -10.96 -5.86
C VAL A 281 -14.63 -10.01 -6.86
N ARG A 282 -15.96 -9.94 -6.82
CA ARG A 282 -16.72 -9.01 -7.66
C ARG A 282 -16.27 -7.60 -7.28
N ALA A 283 -15.75 -6.83 -8.23
CA ALA A 283 -15.54 -5.41 -8.04
C ALA A 283 -16.90 -4.79 -7.68
N ALA A 284 -16.94 -4.03 -6.58
CA ALA A 284 -18.11 -3.22 -6.27
C ALA A 284 -18.40 -2.32 -7.48
N ALA A 285 -19.61 -2.44 -8.02
CA ALA A 285 -20.08 -1.54 -9.06
C ALA A 285 -20.02 -0.11 -8.51
N THR A 286 -19.37 0.78 -9.26
CA THR A 286 -19.34 2.23 -9.04
C THR A 286 -20.74 2.81 -8.99
#